data_AF-A0A0S9SFA7-F1
#
_entry.id   AF-A0A0S9SFA7-F1
#
_cell.length_a   1.000
_cell.length_b   1.000
_cell.length_c   1.000
_cell.angle_alpha   90.00
_cell.angle_beta   90.00
_cell.angle_gamma   90.00
#
_symmetry.space_group_name_H-M   'P 1'
#
loop_
_entity.id
_entity.type
_entity.pdbx_description
1 polymer ?
#
loop_
_entity_poly.entity_id
_entity_poly.type
_entity_poly.pdbx_seq_one_letter_code
_entity_poly.pdbx_strand_id
1 'polypeptide(L)'
;MPIRLAYVDPGHFPVPSGWIAVGFLGGAVVLAYDEARRPHAVVDGVPAPLEPAEVNPALAEAVEAAALRVWPDGWTHAVSDVFKVNRRSLARDRLATVALPPAVMRVLGSISDSPDADGLGRIMSAMAWYADAYGEGSSWPDRVETAVQAAANVTVALREARRGKPLRPVDEG
;
A
#
# COMPACT_ATOMS: atom_id res chain seq x y z
N MET A 1 -17.64 -4.33 -12.94
CA MET A 1 -16.72 -3.29 -13.42
C MET A 1 -15.34 -3.59 -12.87
N PRO A 2 -14.28 -3.74 -13.68
CA PRO A 2 -12.95 -4.05 -13.17
C PRO A 2 -12.37 -2.84 -12.41
N ILE A 3 -11.78 -3.12 -11.26
CA ILE A 3 -11.09 -2.14 -10.41
C ILE A 3 -9.62 -2.51 -10.35
N ARG A 4 -8.74 -1.51 -10.43
CA ARG A 4 -7.30 -1.66 -10.22
C ARG A 4 -6.85 -0.65 -9.18
N LEU A 5 -6.31 -1.11 -8.05
CA LEU A 5 -5.59 -0.23 -7.14
C LEU A 5 -4.26 0.17 -7.79
N ALA A 6 -3.94 1.46 -7.75
CA ALA A 6 -2.74 2.01 -8.38
C ALA A 6 -2.41 3.37 -7.78
N TYR A 7 -1.19 3.84 -8.02
CA TYR A 7 -0.89 5.26 -7.81
C TYR A 7 -1.74 6.12 -8.76
N VAL A 8 -2.34 7.18 -8.21
CA VAL A 8 -3.09 8.17 -8.98
C VAL A 8 -2.36 9.49 -8.84
N ASP A 9 -1.72 9.94 -9.93
CA ASP A 9 -1.00 11.21 -9.97
C ASP A 9 -2.00 12.38 -9.94
N PRO A 10 -2.02 13.21 -8.88
CA PRO A 10 -2.95 14.33 -8.77
C PRO A 10 -2.72 15.41 -9.84
N GLY A 11 -1.55 15.47 -10.49
CA GLY A 11 -1.27 16.40 -11.58
C GLY A 11 -1.95 16.01 -12.90
N HIS A 12 -2.19 14.71 -13.12
CA HIS A 12 -2.85 14.19 -14.31
C HIS A 12 -4.33 13.85 -14.07
N PHE A 13 -4.66 13.46 -12.84
CA PHE A 13 -5.99 13.03 -12.44
C PHE A 13 -6.47 13.85 -11.25
N PRO A 14 -7.06 15.03 -11.49
CA PRO A 14 -7.53 15.88 -10.41
C PRO A 14 -8.65 15.18 -9.63
N VAL A 15 -8.59 15.28 -8.30
CA VAL A 15 -9.65 14.86 -7.38
C VAL A 15 -9.98 16.01 -6.43
N PRO A 16 -11.21 16.07 -5.88
CA PRO A 16 -11.56 17.10 -4.92
C PRO A 16 -10.61 17.12 -3.71
N SER A 17 -10.39 18.32 -3.16
CA SER A 17 -9.54 18.49 -1.97
C SER A 17 -10.05 17.65 -0.79
N GLY A 18 -9.13 17.04 -0.05
CA GLY A 18 -9.45 16.16 1.09
C GLY A 18 -9.86 14.74 0.71
N TRP A 19 -10.07 14.45 -0.58
CA TRP A 19 -10.45 13.12 -1.04
C TRP A 19 -9.23 12.23 -1.25
N ILE A 20 -9.46 10.91 -1.16
CA ILE A 20 -8.40 9.91 -1.32
C ILE A 20 -8.66 9.10 -2.59
N ALA A 21 -7.86 9.34 -3.62
CA ALA A 21 -7.79 8.48 -4.80
C ALA A 21 -7.10 7.16 -4.46
N VAL A 22 -7.68 6.04 -4.89
CA VAL A 22 -7.16 4.69 -4.57
C VAL A 22 -6.83 3.85 -5.79
N GLY A 23 -7.22 4.29 -6.98
CA GLY A 23 -6.96 3.59 -8.23
C GLY A 23 -7.95 3.95 -9.33
N PHE A 24 -8.23 2.99 -10.21
CA PHE A 24 -9.01 3.21 -11.42
C PHE A 24 -10.14 2.19 -11.60
N LEU A 25 -11.24 2.65 -12.20
CA LEU A 25 -12.40 1.91 -12.66
C LEU A 25 -12.33 1.80 -14.19
N GLY A 26 -12.42 0.60 -14.74
CA GLY A 26 -12.54 0.41 -16.19
C GLY A 26 -11.39 0.99 -17.03
N GLY A 27 -10.23 1.29 -16.43
CA GLY A 27 -9.03 1.78 -17.10
C GLY A 27 -8.62 3.21 -16.71
N ALA A 28 -9.46 4.21 -16.98
CA ALA A 28 -9.09 5.63 -16.87
C ALA A 28 -9.95 6.46 -15.92
N VAL A 29 -11.07 5.94 -15.42
CA VAL A 29 -11.91 6.66 -14.46
C VAL A 29 -11.32 6.48 -13.06
N VAL A 30 -11.09 7.55 -12.32
CA VAL A 30 -10.51 7.44 -10.97
C VAL A 30 -11.56 6.94 -9.98
N LEU A 31 -11.19 5.98 -9.14
CA LEU A 31 -11.92 5.65 -7.93
C LEU A 31 -11.36 6.48 -6.78
N ALA A 32 -12.19 7.34 -6.19
CA ALA A 32 -11.84 8.14 -5.03
C ALA A 32 -12.88 8.01 -3.92
N TYR A 33 -12.46 8.33 -2.70
CA TYR A 33 -13.31 8.34 -1.52
C TYR A 33 -13.37 9.76 -0.94
N ASP A 34 -14.60 10.20 -0.62
CA ASP A 34 -14.83 11.44 0.11
C ASP A 34 -14.42 11.32 1.60
N GLU A 35 -14.51 12.42 2.34
CA GLU A 35 -14.18 12.44 3.79
C GLU A 35 -15.08 11.50 4.61
N ALA A 36 -16.31 11.25 4.15
CA ALA A 36 -17.25 10.31 4.74
C ALA A 36 -17.01 8.85 4.30
N ARG A 37 -15.92 8.59 3.55
CA ARG A 37 -15.52 7.28 3.00
C ARG A 37 -16.56 6.67 2.06
N ARG A 38 -17.25 7.50 1.27
CA ARG A 38 -18.15 7.06 0.20
C ARG A 38 -17.40 6.99 -1.13
N PRO A 39 -17.55 5.90 -1.90
CA PRO A 39 -16.87 5.74 -3.18
C PRO A 39 -17.50 6.64 -4.26
N HIS A 40 -16.65 7.21 -5.10
CA HIS A 40 -17.02 8.04 -6.23
C HIS A 40 -16.16 7.69 -7.45
N ALA A 41 -16.77 7.72 -8.62
CA ALA A 41 -16.07 7.79 -9.89
C ALA A 41 -15.71 9.27 -10.15
N VAL A 42 -14.46 9.57 -10.47
CA VAL A 42 -14.02 10.93 -10.77
C VAL A 42 -13.49 10.99 -12.20
N VAL A 43 -14.06 11.90 -12.98
CA VAL A 43 -13.67 12.19 -14.36
C VAL A 43 -13.42 13.68 -14.46
N ASP A 44 -12.20 14.08 -14.86
CA ASP A 44 -11.79 15.48 -14.99
C ASP A 44 -12.09 16.33 -13.73
N GLY A 45 -11.91 15.73 -12.55
CA GLY A 45 -12.16 16.38 -11.26
C GLY A 45 -13.62 16.43 -10.82
N VAL A 46 -14.55 15.93 -11.64
CA VAL A 46 -15.99 15.90 -11.33
C VAL A 46 -16.37 14.55 -10.72
N PRO A 47 -16.82 14.52 -9.45
CA PRO A 47 -17.20 13.27 -8.80
C PRO A 47 -18.65 12.87 -9.11
N ALA A 48 -18.86 11.59 -9.39
CA ALA A 48 -20.15 10.92 -9.46
C ALA A 48 -20.22 9.84 -8.36
N PRO A 49 -21.24 9.85 -7.49
CA PRO A 49 -21.35 8.87 -6.42
C PRO A 49 -21.54 7.46 -6.99
N LEU A 50 -20.96 6.48 -6.28
CA LEU A 50 -21.12 5.06 -6.58
C LEU A 50 -21.81 4.34 -5.43
N GLU A 51 -22.57 3.30 -5.74
CA GLU A 51 -23.17 2.44 -4.73
C GLU A 51 -22.12 1.49 -4.13
N PRO A 52 -21.86 1.50 -2.81
CA PRO A 52 -20.86 0.64 -2.20
C PRO A 52 -21.10 -0.85 -2.47
N ALA A 53 -22.36 -1.28 -2.51
CA ALA A 53 -22.74 -2.67 -2.79
C ALA A 53 -22.32 -3.13 -4.19
N GLU A 54 -22.19 -2.21 -5.16
CA GLU A 54 -21.74 -2.52 -6.52
C GLU A 54 -20.21 -2.48 -6.65
N VAL A 55 -19.55 -1.60 -5.87
CA VAL A 55 -18.11 -1.36 -5.92
C VAL A 55 -17.34 -2.38 -5.08
N ASN A 56 -17.79 -2.66 -3.86
CA ASN A 56 -17.02 -3.39 -2.87
C ASN A 56 -16.66 -4.83 -3.28
N PRO A 57 -17.51 -5.61 -3.96
CA PRO A 57 -17.14 -6.94 -4.44
C PRO A 57 -15.94 -6.92 -5.41
N ALA A 58 -15.96 -6.01 -6.40
CA ALA A 58 -14.84 -5.84 -7.33
C ALA A 58 -13.60 -5.24 -6.66
N LEU A 59 -13.80 -4.40 -5.64
CA LEU A 59 -12.72 -3.82 -4.85
C LEU A 59 -12.01 -4.87 -3.99
N ALA A 60 -12.74 -5.85 -3.45
CA ALA A 60 -12.14 -6.95 -2.68
C ALA A 60 -11.14 -7.73 -3.53
N GLU A 61 -11.48 -8.00 -4.79
CA GLU A 61 -10.59 -8.66 -5.76
C GLU A 61 -9.37 -7.78 -6.10
N ALA A 62 -9.58 -6.47 -6.30
CA ALA A 62 -8.51 -5.53 -6.56
C ALA A 62 -7.54 -5.38 -5.38
N VAL A 63 -8.05 -5.40 -4.14
CA VAL A 63 -7.25 -5.41 -2.91
C VAL A 63 -6.41 -6.67 -2.83
N GLU A 64 -7.01 -7.85 -3.05
CA GLU A 64 -6.30 -9.12 -3.03
C GLU A 64 -5.19 -9.17 -4.10
N ALA A 65 -5.50 -8.77 -5.33
CA ALA A 65 -4.53 -8.73 -6.42
C ALA A 65 -3.35 -7.80 -6.13
N ALA A 66 -3.62 -6.59 -5.63
CA ALA A 66 -2.58 -5.64 -5.24
C ALA A 66 -1.75 -6.18 -4.06
N ALA A 67 -2.39 -6.77 -3.06
CA ALA A 67 -1.72 -7.32 -1.89
C ALA A 67 -0.85 -8.54 -2.20
N LEU A 68 -1.28 -9.43 -3.08
CA LEU A 68 -0.49 -10.56 -3.55
C LEU A 68 0.74 -10.12 -4.36
N ARG A 69 0.64 -9.00 -5.09
CA ARG A 69 1.80 -8.44 -5.79
C ARG A 69 2.86 -7.89 -4.82
N VAL A 70 2.43 -7.36 -3.67
CA VAL A 70 3.31 -6.83 -2.63
C VAL A 70 3.82 -7.93 -1.68
N TRP A 71 3.00 -8.96 -1.40
CA TRP A 71 3.33 -10.08 -0.52
C TRP A 71 2.86 -11.42 -1.12
N PRO A 72 3.63 -11.99 -2.07
CA PRO A 72 3.23 -13.20 -2.78
C PRO A 72 3.14 -14.44 -1.87
N ASP A 73 3.92 -14.47 -0.78
CA ASP A 73 4.00 -15.59 0.16
C ASP A 73 2.84 -15.61 1.18
N GLY A 74 2.02 -14.56 1.23
CA GLY A 74 0.88 -14.46 2.16
C GLY A 74 0.61 -13.03 2.61
N TRP A 75 -0.45 -12.44 2.10
CA TRP A 75 -0.70 -11.00 2.27
C TRP A 75 -1.54 -10.63 3.49
N THR A 76 -2.43 -11.50 3.97
CA THR A 76 -3.38 -11.14 5.06
C THR A 76 -2.67 -10.84 6.38
N HIS A 77 -1.66 -11.64 6.73
CA HIS A 77 -0.81 -11.39 7.89
C HIS A 77 0.01 -10.11 7.71
N ALA A 78 0.67 -9.95 6.55
CA ALA A 78 1.47 -8.77 6.28
C ALA A 78 0.66 -7.47 6.32
N VAL A 79 -0.54 -7.44 5.70
CA VAL A 79 -1.44 -6.28 5.73
C VAL A 79 -1.89 -5.96 7.16
N SER A 80 -2.24 -6.99 7.95
CA SER A 80 -2.60 -6.80 9.36
C SER A 80 -1.45 -6.20 10.16
N ASP A 81 -0.25 -6.74 10.01
CA ASP A 81 0.90 -6.35 10.81
C ASP A 81 1.38 -4.95 10.43
N VAL A 82 1.41 -4.63 9.13
CA VAL A 82 1.86 -3.34 8.63
C VAL A 82 0.84 -2.22 8.88
N PHE A 83 -0.43 -2.44 8.56
CA PHE A 83 -1.45 -1.39 8.61
C PHE A 83 -2.31 -1.41 9.89
N LYS A 84 -2.04 -2.34 10.80
CA LYS A 84 -2.83 -2.56 12.03
C LYS A 84 -4.32 -2.79 11.77
N VAL A 85 -4.64 -3.38 10.62
CA VAL A 85 -6.01 -3.77 10.26
C VAL A 85 -6.32 -5.12 10.88
N ASN A 86 -7.51 -5.26 11.46
CA ASN A 86 -7.95 -6.55 12.00
C ASN A 86 -8.01 -7.61 10.89
N ARG A 87 -7.32 -8.74 11.07
CA ARG A 87 -7.31 -9.87 10.12
C ARG A 87 -8.70 -10.35 9.71
N ARG A 88 -9.69 -10.31 10.61
CA ARG A 88 -11.07 -10.69 10.28
C ARG A 88 -11.68 -9.77 9.22
N SER A 89 -11.29 -8.50 9.19
CA SER A 89 -11.72 -7.52 8.19
C SER A 89 -11.10 -7.76 6.81
N LEU A 90 -10.04 -8.57 6.72
CA LEU A 90 -9.38 -8.94 5.47
C LEU A 90 -10.02 -10.16 4.79
N ALA A 91 -10.99 -10.82 5.44
CA ALA A 91 -11.76 -11.87 4.80
C ALA A 91 -12.52 -11.30 3.59
N ARG A 92 -12.55 -12.04 2.48
CA ARG A 92 -13.16 -11.59 1.21
C ARG A 92 -14.58 -11.06 1.39
N ASP A 93 -15.42 -11.77 2.14
CA ASP A 93 -16.80 -11.34 2.42
C ASP A 93 -16.87 -10.01 3.19
N ARG A 94 -15.92 -9.77 4.10
CA ARG A 94 -15.83 -8.52 4.85
C ARG A 94 -15.36 -7.37 3.97
N LEU A 95 -14.36 -7.60 3.13
CA LEU A 95 -13.91 -6.63 2.14
C LEU A 95 -15.03 -6.27 1.16
N ALA A 96 -15.79 -7.27 0.69
CA ALA A 96 -16.93 -7.09 -0.19
C ALA A 96 -18.09 -6.31 0.44
N THR A 97 -18.08 -6.12 1.77
CA THR A 97 -19.13 -5.36 2.48
C THR A 97 -18.66 -3.98 2.96
N VAL A 98 -17.44 -3.88 3.51
CA VAL A 98 -16.98 -2.69 4.26
C VAL A 98 -15.73 -2.02 3.66
N ALA A 99 -15.11 -2.64 2.65
CA ALA A 99 -13.83 -2.20 2.07
C ALA A 99 -12.70 -2.00 3.11
N LEU A 100 -11.49 -1.73 2.62
CA LEU A 100 -10.39 -1.28 3.48
C LEU A 100 -10.46 0.24 3.71
N PRO A 101 -9.79 0.77 4.74
CA PRO A 101 -9.61 2.20 4.87
C PRO A 101 -8.97 2.80 3.60
N PRO A 102 -9.48 3.92 3.04
CA PRO A 102 -8.96 4.47 1.78
C PRO A 102 -7.47 4.80 1.81
N ALA A 103 -6.94 5.24 2.96
CA ALA A 103 -5.51 5.48 3.12
C ALA A 103 -4.67 4.20 2.94
N VAL A 104 -5.15 3.06 3.42
CA VAL A 104 -4.49 1.76 3.24
C VAL A 104 -4.56 1.34 1.77
N MET A 105 -5.71 1.49 1.12
CA MET A 105 -5.86 1.17 -0.30
C MET A 105 -4.98 2.04 -1.20
N ARG A 106 -4.84 3.34 -0.90
CA ARG A 106 -3.95 4.25 -1.62
C ARG A 106 -2.49 3.82 -1.50
N VAL A 107 -2.02 3.50 -0.29
CA VAL A 107 -0.65 3.01 -0.09
C VAL A 107 -0.45 1.70 -0.81
N LEU A 108 -1.37 0.75 -0.66
CA LEU A 108 -1.31 -0.55 -1.32
C LEU A 108 -1.26 -0.42 -2.84
N GLY A 109 -2.13 0.41 -3.42
CA GLY A 109 -2.14 0.72 -4.85
C GLY A 109 -0.81 1.31 -5.31
N SER A 110 -0.27 2.27 -4.57
CA SER A 110 0.99 2.94 -4.91
C SER A 110 2.18 1.98 -4.89
N ILE A 111 2.30 1.13 -3.85
CA ILE A 111 3.40 0.15 -3.75
C ILE A 111 3.22 -0.96 -4.80
N SER A 112 1.99 -1.42 -5.02
CA SER A 112 1.73 -2.48 -6.00
C SER A 112 2.00 -2.06 -7.45
N ASP A 113 1.99 -0.76 -7.77
CA ASP A 113 2.29 -0.27 -9.12
C ASP A 113 3.80 -0.28 -9.44
N SER A 114 4.66 -0.46 -8.41
CA SER A 114 6.12 -0.54 -8.58
C SER A 114 6.55 -1.82 -9.30
N PRO A 115 7.62 -1.80 -10.13
CA PRO A 115 8.18 -3.01 -10.73
C PRO A 115 8.74 -4.00 -9.70
N ASP A 116 9.17 -3.51 -8.54
CA ASP A 116 9.78 -4.27 -7.42
C ASP A 116 8.85 -4.33 -6.19
N ALA A 117 7.54 -4.37 -6.42
CA ALA A 117 6.51 -4.34 -5.38
C ALA A 117 6.72 -5.36 -4.25
N ASP A 118 7.22 -6.56 -4.56
CA ASP A 118 7.50 -7.60 -3.56
C ASP A 118 8.70 -7.24 -2.66
N GLY A 119 9.74 -6.65 -3.25
CA GLY A 119 10.89 -6.09 -2.53
C GLY A 119 10.47 -4.96 -1.59
N LEU A 120 9.65 -4.03 -2.07
CA LEU A 120 9.06 -2.96 -1.26
C LEU A 120 8.19 -3.53 -0.13
N GLY A 121 7.39 -4.56 -0.42
CA GLY A 121 6.58 -5.26 0.59
C GLY A 121 7.42 -5.87 1.71
N ARG A 122 8.56 -6.50 1.38
CA ARG A 122 9.51 -7.04 2.38
C ARG A 122 10.10 -5.93 3.25
N ILE A 123 10.49 -4.80 2.66
CA ILE A 123 11.01 -3.64 3.40
C ILE A 123 9.92 -3.10 4.34
N MET A 124 8.70 -2.92 3.85
CA MET A 124 7.58 -2.40 4.63
C MET A 124 7.25 -3.29 5.82
N SER A 125 7.25 -4.62 5.63
CA SER A 125 7.07 -5.58 6.72
C SER A 125 8.20 -5.52 7.75
N ALA A 126 9.47 -5.42 7.31
CA ALA A 126 10.60 -5.31 8.21
C ALA A 126 10.56 -4.03 9.05
N MET A 127 10.18 -2.90 8.43
CA MET A 127 10.01 -1.63 9.14
C MET A 127 8.86 -1.68 10.15
N ALA A 128 7.70 -2.25 9.77
CA ALA A 128 6.58 -2.40 10.68
C ALA A 128 6.93 -3.28 11.89
N TRP A 129 7.58 -4.42 11.64
CA TRP A 129 8.07 -5.29 12.71
C TRP A 129 9.06 -4.58 13.64
N TYR A 130 10.01 -3.82 13.08
CA TYR A 130 10.98 -3.09 13.90
C TYR A 130 10.30 -2.01 14.75
N ALA A 131 9.37 -1.25 14.17
CA ALA A 131 8.59 -0.25 14.89
C ALA A 131 7.77 -0.88 16.04
N ASP A 132 7.22 -2.07 15.84
CA ASP A 132 6.49 -2.79 16.88
C ASP A 132 7.39 -3.30 18.01
N ALA A 133 8.54 -3.89 17.65
CA ALA A 133 9.40 -4.60 18.58
C ALA A 133 10.35 -3.67 19.35
N TYR A 134 10.81 -2.58 18.71
CA TYR A 134 11.88 -1.72 19.22
C TYR A 134 11.54 -0.23 19.17
N GLY A 135 10.38 0.15 18.64
CA GLY A 135 10.00 1.56 18.57
C GLY A 135 9.89 2.19 19.96
N GLU A 136 10.60 3.28 20.18
CA GLU A 136 10.50 4.09 21.40
C GLU A 136 9.35 5.11 21.29
N GLY A 137 8.81 5.54 22.42
CA GLY A 137 7.71 6.50 22.47
C GLY A 137 6.31 5.89 22.62
N SER A 138 5.34 6.76 22.94
CA SER A 138 3.96 6.37 23.25
C SER A 138 3.04 6.38 22.03
N SER A 139 3.48 6.90 20.89
CA SER A 139 2.67 7.03 19.68
C SER A 139 3.20 6.19 18.51
N TRP A 140 2.31 5.82 17.58
CA TRP A 140 2.69 5.07 16.39
C TRP A 140 3.67 5.84 15.46
N PRO A 141 3.48 7.16 15.22
CA PRO A 141 4.46 7.95 14.47
C PRO A 141 5.88 7.87 15.04
N ASP A 142 6.05 8.02 16.36
CA ASP A 142 7.38 7.98 17.00
C ASP A 142 8.10 6.63 16.76
N ARG A 143 7.33 5.53 16.83
CA ARG A 143 7.84 4.18 16.57
C ARG A 143 8.26 3.98 15.12
N VAL A 144 7.50 4.53 14.18
CA VAL A 144 7.86 4.51 12.76
C VAL A 144 9.12 5.33 12.50
N GLU A 145 9.26 6.50 13.11
CA GLU A 145 10.49 7.32 13.00
C GLU A 145 11.72 6.56 13.53
N THR A 146 11.57 5.80 14.62
CA THR A 146 12.63 4.93 15.14
C THR A 146 13.04 3.88 14.08
N ALA A 147 12.07 3.25 13.41
CA ALA A 147 12.34 2.28 12.34
C ALA A 147 12.98 2.92 11.10
N VAL A 148 12.59 4.16 10.76
CA VAL A 148 13.21 4.94 9.67
C VAL A 148 14.69 5.19 9.97
N GLN A 149 15.01 5.64 11.18
CA GLN A 149 16.40 5.88 11.59
C GLN A 149 17.23 4.58 11.57
N ALA A 150 16.64 3.46 12.04
CA ALA A 150 17.30 2.16 11.99
C ALA A 150 17.58 1.71 10.54
N ALA A 151 16.62 1.88 9.63
CA ALA A 151 16.79 1.57 8.21
C ALA A 151 17.88 2.42 7.55
N ALA A 152 17.98 3.71 7.91
CA ALA A 152 19.04 4.59 7.45
C ALA A 152 20.42 4.10 7.92
N ASN A 153 20.56 3.75 9.19
CA ASN A 153 21.81 3.24 9.76
C ASN A 153 22.25 1.93 9.08
N VAL A 154 21.33 0.99 8.88
CA VAL A 154 21.62 -0.27 8.17
C VAL A 154 22.03 0.01 6.72
N THR A 155 21.40 0.96 6.05
CA THR A 155 21.77 1.36 4.68
C THR A 155 23.20 1.88 4.60
N VAL A 156 23.61 2.72 5.56
CA VAL A 156 25.00 3.22 5.66
C VAL A 156 25.97 2.06 5.87
N ALA A 157 25.72 1.20 6.87
CA ALA A 157 26.57 0.05 7.15
C ALA A 157 26.71 -0.91 5.96
N LEU A 158 25.61 -1.16 5.22
CA LEU A 158 25.63 -1.99 4.01
C LEU A 158 26.46 -1.35 2.89
N ARG A 159 26.39 -0.03 2.71
CA ARG A 159 27.22 0.69 1.73
C ARG A 159 28.69 0.58 2.08
N GLU A 160 29.05 0.73 3.35
CA GLU A 160 30.43 0.58 3.83
C GLU A 160 30.94 -0.84 3.64
N ALA A 161 30.18 -1.85 4.06
CA ALA A 161 30.55 -3.26 3.93
C ALA A 161 30.70 -3.75 2.49
N ARG A 162 30.08 -3.05 1.53
CA ARG A 162 30.16 -3.33 0.09
C ARG A 162 31.12 -2.42 -0.67
N ARG A 163 31.70 -1.40 -0.01
CA ARG A 163 32.67 -0.51 -0.64
C ARG A 163 33.89 -1.34 -1.08
N GLY A 164 34.25 -1.23 -2.36
CA GLY A 164 35.39 -1.92 -2.95
C GLY A 164 35.18 -3.42 -3.25
N LYS A 165 34.00 -4.00 -2.95
CA LYS A 165 33.69 -5.37 -3.37
C LYS A 165 33.17 -5.39 -4.80
N PRO A 166 33.66 -6.29 -5.67
CA PRO A 166 33.12 -6.42 -7.02
C PRO A 166 31.65 -6.87 -6.96
N LEU A 167 30.84 -6.37 -7.89
CA LEU A 167 29.39 -6.68 -7.96
C LEU A 167 29.11 -8.17 -8.25
N ARG A 168 30.11 -8.88 -8.79
CA ARG A 168 30.14 -10.33 -8.91
C ARG A 168 31.38 -10.86 -8.19
N PRO A 169 31.30 -12.03 -7.54
CA PRO A 169 32.51 -12.77 -7.21
C PRO A 169 33.35 -12.90 -8.48
N VAL A 170 34.64 -12.59 -8.40
CA VAL A 170 35.55 -12.95 -9.48
C VAL A 170 35.63 -14.46 -9.42
N ASP A 171 35.17 -15.15 -10.46
CA ASP A 171 35.42 -16.58 -10.58
C ASP A 171 36.94 -16.76 -10.67
N GLU A 172 37.57 -17.18 -9.57
CA GLU A 172 38.96 -17.59 -9.56
C GLU A 172 39.02 -18.93 -10.33
N GLY A 173 39.43 -18.84 -11.59
CA GLY A 173 39.68 -19.99 -12.46
C GLY A 173 40.95 -20.76 -12.11
#